data_AF-A0A7C1EIT7-F1
#
_entry.id   AF-A0A7C1EIT7-F1
#
_cell.length_a   1.000
_cell.length_b   1.000
_cell.length_c   1.000
_cell.angle_alpha   90.00
_cell.angle_beta   90.00
_cell.angle_gamma   90.00
#
_symmetry.space_group_name_H-M   'P 1'
#
loop_
_entity.id
_entity.type
_entity.pdbx_description
1 polymer ?
#
loop_
_entity_poly.entity_id
_entity_poly.type
_entity_poly.pdbx_seq_one_letter_code
_entity_poly.pdbx_strand_id
1 'polypeptide(L)'
;MPKKGKPASEIVALREWLISLGDLLQAVSLDSLEERGGWDWTLFEEVLGRVEQITPSFQAALTDYLVLPEDRSGEIVVALLAVDRLSTAYTYWTRLFPPRQADESMFVLSLLHDLSDKVERAIQLLDNNY
;
A
#
# COMPACT_ATOMS: atom_id res chain seq x y z
N MET A 1 26.63 -15.00 -7.82
CA MET A 1 26.18 -13.73 -8.41
C MET A 1 24.90 -14.01 -9.18
N PRO A 2 23.71 -13.57 -8.71
CA PRO A 2 22.52 -13.71 -9.52
C PRO A 2 22.63 -12.75 -10.71
N LYS A 3 22.36 -13.26 -11.91
CA LYS A 3 22.22 -12.45 -13.12
C LYS A 3 20.96 -11.61 -12.95
N LYS A 4 21.08 -10.28 -12.93
CA LYS A 4 19.96 -9.36 -13.10
C LYS A 4 19.37 -9.57 -14.49
N GLY A 5 18.46 -10.53 -14.64
CA GLY A 5 17.55 -10.61 -15.77
C GLY A 5 16.53 -9.47 -15.67
N LYS A 6 15.93 -9.05 -16.79
CA LYS A 6 14.82 -8.09 -16.73
C LYS A 6 13.75 -8.62 -15.75
N PRO A 7 13.19 -7.78 -14.85
CA PRO A 7 12.10 -8.20 -13.98
C PRO A 7 10.93 -8.70 -14.83
N ALA A 8 10.30 -9.79 -14.37
CA ALA A 8 9.10 -10.32 -14.99
C ALA A 8 7.99 -9.26 -15.00
N SER A 9 7.08 -9.30 -15.99
CA SER A 9 6.01 -8.32 -16.17
C SER A 9 5.15 -8.12 -14.91
N GLU A 10 4.95 -9.19 -14.15
CA GLU A 10 4.15 -9.23 -12.94
C GLU A 10 4.82 -8.46 -11.81
N ILE A 11 6.15 -8.53 -11.71
CA ILE A 11 6.95 -7.79 -10.73
C ILE A 11 6.92 -6.30 -11.04
N VAL A 12 7.01 -5.94 -12.31
CA VAL A 12 6.90 -4.53 -12.75
C VAL A 12 5.51 -3.99 -12.38
N ALA A 13 4.44 -4.74 -12.71
CA ALA A 13 3.08 -4.34 -12.37
C ALA A 13 2.87 -4.18 -10.85
N LEU A 14 3.32 -5.15 -10.04
CA LEU A 14 3.27 -5.06 -8.58
C LEU A 14 3.97 -3.81 -8.05
N ARG A 15 5.17 -3.54 -8.56
CA ARG A 15 5.97 -2.38 -8.16
C ARG A 15 5.26 -1.06 -8.51
N GLU A 16 4.69 -0.95 -9.70
CA GLU A 16 3.93 0.23 -10.13
C GLU A 16 2.73 0.51 -9.23
N TRP A 17 2.00 -0.54 -8.85
CA TRP A 17 0.86 -0.41 -7.93
C TRP A 17 1.29 -0.04 -6.52
N LEU A 18 2.38 -0.61 -6.01
CA LEU A 18 2.94 -0.25 -4.71
C LEU A 18 3.41 1.21 -4.68
N ILE A 19 4.10 1.68 -5.71
CA ILE A 19 4.51 3.09 -5.82
C ILE A 19 3.29 4.00 -5.81
N SER A 20 2.28 3.67 -6.61
CA SER A 20 1.02 4.44 -6.66
C SER A 20 0.34 4.51 -5.29
N LEU A 21 0.33 3.40 -4.52
CA LEU A 21 -0.16 3.40 -3.14
C LEU A 21 0.72 4.26 -2.23
N GLY A 22 2.04 4.12 -2.31
CA GLY A 22 2.99 4.87 -1.49
C GLY A 22 2.84 6.39 -1.67
N ASP A 23 2.76 6.85 -2.92
CA ASP A 23 2.58 8.27 -3.24
C ASP A 23 1.27 8.84 -2.66
N LEU A 24 0.19 8.04 -2.66
CA LEU A 24 -1.09 8.43 -2.08
C LEU A 24 -1.05 8.51 -0.56
N LEU A 25 -0.43 7.50 0.08
CA LEU A 25 -0.32 7.44 1.53
C LEU A 25 0.59 8.55 2.06
N GLN A 26 1.63 8.92 1.32
CA GLN A 26 2.50 10.03 1.68
C GLN A 26 1.72 11.35 1.79
N ALA A 27 0.73 11.58 0.92
CA ALA A 27 -0.07 12.81 0.94
C ALA A 27 -0.86 13.02 2.24
N VAL A 28 -1.16 11.93 2.96
CA VAL A 28 -1.88 11.91 4.24
C VAL A 28 -1.01 11.42 5.41
N SER A 29 0.31 11.38 5.21
CA SER A 29 1.28 11.17 6.29
C SER A 29 1.16 12.27 7.35
N LEU A 30 1.55 11.97 8.59
CA LEU A 30 1.51 12.93 9.69
C LEU A 30 2.25 14.22 9.33
N ASP A 31 3.48 14.10 8.82
CA ASP A 31 4.32 15.22 8.39
C ASP A 31 3.61 16.07 7.30
N SER A 32 3.01 15.42 6.31
CA SER A 32 2.31 16.14 5.22
C SER A 32 1.02 16.82 5.69
N LEU A 33 0.31 16.23 6.67
CA LEU A 33 -0.86 16.85 7.29
C LEU A 33 -0.44 18.03 8.16
N GLU A 34 0.64 17.92 8.94
CA GLU A 34 1.18 19.01 9.76
C GLU A 34 1.57 20.22 8.91
N GLU A 35 2.27 20.01 7.78
CA GLU A 35 2.63 21.07 6.84
C GLU A 35 1.42 21.81 6.23
N ARG A 36 0.28 21.11 6.11
CA ARG A 36 -0.97 21.63 5.53
C ARG A 36 -1.88 22.31 6.54
N GLY A 37 -1.49 22.38 7.81
CA GLY A 37 -2.30 22.97 8.88
C GLY A 37 -3.21 21.98 9.62
N GLY A 38 -2.95 20.68 9.48
CA GLY A 38 -3.59 19.61 10.23
C GLY A 38 -4.58 18.78 9.43
N TRP A 39 -5.60 18.28 10.12
CA TRP A 39 -6.60 17.36 9.56
C TRP A 39 -7.41 17.96 8.41
N ASP A 40 -7.46 17.25 7.28
CA ASP A 40 -8.26 17.59 6.11
C ASP A 40 -9.13 16.39 5.70
N TRP A 41 -10.42 16.47 6.00
CA TRP A 41 -11.40 15.43 5.65
C TRP A 41 -11.48 15.18 4.14
N THR A 42 -11.40 16.24 3.32
CA THR A 42 -11.58 16.13 1.87
C THR A 42 -10.42 15.35 1.26
N LEU A 43 -9.19 15.67 1.69
CA LEU A 43 -8.00 14.94 1.28
C LEU A 43 -8.06 13.48 1.72
N PHE A 44 -8.50 13.24 2.95
CA PHE A 44 -8.61 11.88 3.48
C PHE A 44 -9.64 11.04 2.73
N GLU A 45 -10.81 11.60 2.42
CA GLU A 45 -11.85 10.95 1.60
C GLU A 45 -11.36 10.68 0.17
N GLU A 46 -10.60 11.61 -0.43
CA GLU A 46 -9.97 11.42 -1.73
C GLU A 46 -8.97 10.25 -1.71
N VAL A 47 -8.07 10.22 -0.72
CA VAL A 47 -7.09 9.13 -0.58
C VAL A 47 -7.78 7.80 -0.37
N LEU A 48 -8.80 7.74 0.49
CA LEU A 48 -9.62 6.53 0.66
C LEU A 48 -10.19 6.06 -0.68
N GLY A 49 -10.84 6.95 -1.44
CA GLY A 49 -11.42 6.61 -2.74
C GLY A 49 -10.38 6.09 -3.75
N ARG A 50 -9.17 6.64 -3.74
CA ARG A 50 -8.08 6.17 -4.62
C ARG A 50 -7.49 4.83 -4.16
N VAL A 51 -7.34 4.61 -2.86
CA VAL A 51 -6.90 3.31 -2.32
C VAL A 51 -7.92 2.22 -2.68
N GLU A 52 -9.21 2.51 -2.62
CA GLU A 52 -10.29 1.59 -3.05
C GLU A 52 -10.23 1.25 -4.54
N GLN A 53 -9.79 2.19 -5.39
CA GLN A 53 -9.62 1.96 -6.81
C GLN A 53 -8.36 1.13 -7.13
N ILE A 54 -7.27 1.36 -6.41
CA ILE A 54 -5.99 0.67 -6.66
C ILE A 54 -5.97 -0.74 -6.07
N THR A 55 -6.59 -0.94 -4.91
CA THR A 55 -6.52 -2.21 -4.17
C THR A 55 -6.90 -3.44 -5.02
N PRO A 56 -8.00 -3.43 -5.81
CA PRO A 56 -8.35 -4.56 -6.67
C PRO A 56 -7.30 -4.85 -7.76
N SER A 57 -6.71 -3.80 -8.36
CA SER A 57 -5.66 -3.97 -9.38
C SER A 57 -4.37 -4.52 -8.80
N PHE A 58 -3.99 -4.06 -7.60
CA PHE A 58 -2.88 -4.64 -6.85
C PHE A 58 -3.14 -6.11 -6.49
N GLN A 59 -4.34 -6.45 -6.02
CA GLN A 59 -4.76 -7.82 -5.70
C GLN A 59 -4.70 -8.76 -6.90
N ALA A 60 -5.13 -8.28 -8.07
CA ALA A 60 -5.01 -9.04 -9.32
C ALA A 60 -3.54 -9.31 -9.66
N ALA A 61 -2.69 -8.28 -9.64
CA ALA A 61 -1.25 -8.44 -9.90
C ALA A 61 -0.56 -9.37 -8.87
N LEU A 62 -0.98 -9.31 -7.60
CA LEU A 62 -0.49 -10.23 -6.56
C LEU A 62 -0.92 -11.67 -6.84
N THR A 63 -2.17 -11.87 -7.25
CA THR A 63 -2.68 -13.21 -7.61
C THR A 63 -1.87 -13.78 -8.77
N ASP A 64 -1.65 -12.99 -9.82
CA ASP A 64 -0.84 -13.38 -10.98
C ASP A 64 0.58 -13.74 -10.56
N TYR A 65 1.21 -12.90 -9.72
CA TYR A 65 2.53 -13.19 -9.16
C TYR A 65 2.56 -14.48 -8.34
N LEU A 66 1.50 -14.80 -7.58
CA LEU A 66 1.43 -15.98 -6.71
C LEU A 66 1.08 -17.29 -7.44
N VAL A 67 0.55 -17.25 -8.65
CA VAL A 67 0.26 -18.48 -9.44
C VAL A 67 1.43 -18.91 -10.33
N LEU A 68 2.47 -18.09 -10.49
CA LEU A 68 3.66 -18.45 -11.24
C LEU A 68 4.34 -19.73 -10.66
N PRO A 69 4.92 -20.60 -11.50
CA PRO A 69 5.52 -21.87 -11.07
C PRO A 69 6.93 -21.72 -10.47
N GLU A 70 7.46 -20.51 -10.33
CA GLU A 70 8.84 -20.24 -9.90
C GLU A 70 9.02 -20.20 -8.38
N ASP A 71 10.25 -20.47 -7.91
CA ASP A 71 10.64 -20.29 -6.51
C ASP A 71 10.57 -18.81 -6.13
N ARG A 72 9.52 -18.44 -5.39
CA ARG A 72 9.32 -17.09 -4.85
C ARG A 72 10.03 -16.93 -3.51
N SER A 73 10.59 -15.75 -3.28
CA SER A 73 11.05 -15.38 -1.94
C SER A 73 9.85 -15.30 -0.99
N GLY A 74 9.85 -16.16 0.04
CA GLY A 74 8.81 -16.13 1.07
C GLY A 74 8.72 -14.77 1.78
N GLU A 75 9.83 -14.04 1.89
CA GLU A 75 9.85 -12.70 2.47
C GLU A 75 9.08 -11.69 1.62
N ILE A 76 9.26 -11.73 0.30
CA ILE A 76 8.52 -10.87 -0.65
C ILE A 76 7.03 -11.20 -0.59
N VAL A 77 6.68 -12.48 -0.60
CA VAL A 77 5.27 -12.94 -0.52
C VAL A 77 4.62 -12.43 0.76
N VAL A 78 5.29 -12.56 1.92
CA VAL A 78 4.77 -12.08 3.20
C VAL A 78 4.57 -10.55 3.18
N ALA A 79 5.51 -9.80 2.62
CA ALA A 79 5.40 -8.35 2.53
C ALA A 79 4.21 -7.91 1.64
N LEU A 80 4.05 -8.53 0.47
CA LEU A 80 2.95 -8.23 -0.44
C LEU A 80 1.58 -8.58 0.17
N LEU A 81 1.48 -9.73 0.85
CA LEU A 81 0.26 -10.12 1.57
C LEU A 81 -0.06 -9.19 2.75
N ALA A 82 0.95 -8.57 3.37
CA ALA A 82 0.74 -7.58 4.42
C ALA A 82 0.10 -6.31 3.85
N VAL A 83 0.58 -5.84 2.68
CA VAL A 83 -0.03 -4.70 1.97
C VAL A 83 -1.48 -5.00 1.60
N ASP A 84 -1.75 -6.17 1.01
CA ASP A 84 -3.11 -6.61 0.63
C ASP A 84 -4.09 -6.59 1.81
N ARG A 85 -3.68 -7.19 2.95
CA ARG A 85 -4.51 -7.25 4.15
C ARG A 85 -4.77 -5.87 4.73
N LEU A 86 -3.74 -5.02 4.78
CA LEU A 86 -3.87 -3.69 5.37
C LEU A 86 -4.63 -2.72 4.47
N SER A 87 -4.49 -2.79 3.14
CA SER A 87 -5.29 -1.96 2.22
C SER A 87 -6.77 -2.33 2.30
N THR A 88 -7.09 -3.63 2.37
CA THR A 88 -8.45 -4.11 2.58
C THR A 88 -8.99 -3.69 3.95
N ALA A 89 -8.20 -3.83 5.02
CA ALA A 89 -8.60 -3.43 6.37
C ALA A 89 -8.84 -1.91 6.45
N TYR A 90 -7.92 -1.11 5.90
CA TYR A 90 -8.03 0.34 5.86
C TYR A 90 -9.33 0.77 5.16
N THR A 91 -9.59 0.28 3.95
CA THR A 91 -10.81 0.64 3.20
C THR A 91 -12.08 0.23 3.94
N TYR A 92 -12.14 -1.01 4.43
CA TYR A 92 -13.29 -1.51 5.17
C TYR A 92 -13.59 -0.72 6.45
N TRP A 93 -12.60 -0.57 7.33
CA TRP A 93 -12.80 0.09 8.61
C TRP A 93 -13.07 1.58 8.45
N THR A 94 -12.41 2.24 7.51
CA THR A 94 -12.62 3.66 7.25
C THR A 94 -14.01 3.94 6.71
N ARG A 95 -14.58 3.05 5.89
CA ARG A 95 -15.97 3.19 5.42
C ARG A 95 -16.99 2.97 6.53
N LEU A 96 -16.73 2.03 7.45
CA LEU A 96 -17.62 1.78 8.58
C LEU A 96 -17.53 2.87 9.65
N PHE A 97 -16.33 3.40 9.89
CA PHE A 97 -16.02 4.39 10.92
C PHE A 97 -15.24 5.55 10.30
N PRO A 98 -15.91 6.39 9.49
CA PRO A 98 -15.27 7.52 8.85
C PRO A 98 -14.75 8.50 9.90
N PRO A 99 -13.45 8.83 9.89
CA PRO A 99 -12.87 9.73 10.88
C PRO A 99 -13.43 11.15 10.74
N ARG A 100 -14.19 11.67 11.72
CA ARG A 100 -14.76 13.04 11.60
C ARG A 100 -13.83 14.13 12.13
N GLN A 101 -12.87 13.75 12.97
CA GLN A 101 -11.89 14.61 13.61
C GLN A 101 -10.65 13.79 13.98
N ALA A 102 -9.48 14.41 14.05
CA ALA A 102 -8.19 13.73 14.26
C ALA A 102 -8.22 12.72 15.43
N ASP A 103 -8.89 13.07 16.52
CA ASP A 103 -8.97 12.30 17.76
C ASP A 103 -9.82 11.02 17.61
N GLU A 104 -10.87 11.09 16.77
CA GLU A 104 -11.72 9.94 16.40
C GLU A 104 -11.04 9.03 15.36
N SER A 105 -9.89 9.47 14.84
CA SER A 105 -9.20 8.86 13.71
C SER A 105 -8.02 8.01 14.12
N MET A 106 -7.63 7.97 15.39
CA MET A 106 -6.39 7.33 15.87
C MET A 106 -6.21 5.90 15.35
N PHE A 107 -7.29 5.09 15.33
CA PHE A 107 -7.24 3.74 14.78
C PHE A 107 -7.01 3.73 13.25
N VAL A 108 -7.78 4.52 12.51
CA VAL A 108 -7.67 4.60 11.04
C VAL A 108 -6.32 5.21 10.62
N LEU A 109 -5.84 6.22 11.33
CA LEU A 109 -4.53 6.82 11.14
C LEU A 109 -3.40 5.82 11.45
N SER A 110 -3.55 4.98 12.48
CA SER A 110 -2.59 3.91 12.75
C SER A 110 -2.57 2.85 11.64
N LEU A 111 -3.74 2.51 11.07
CA LEU A 111 -3.82 1.60 9.92
C LEU A 111 -3.17 2.21 8.68
N LEU A 112 -3.39 3.51 8.44
CA LEU A 112 -2.80 4.25 7.33
C LEU A 112 -1.27 4.29 7.44
N HIS A 113 -0.75 4.60 8.62
CA HIS A 113 0.68 4.56 8.92
C HIS A 113 1.26 3.16 8.71
N ASP A 114 0.64 2.13 9.31
CA ASP A 114 1.08 0.74 9.16
C ASP A 114 1.09 0.30 7.70
N LEU A 115 0.07 0.70 6.92
CA LEU A 115 -0.01 0.42 5.48
C LEU A 115 1.15 1.11 4.74
N SER A 116 1.44 2.38 5.03
CA SER A 116 2.57 3.11 4.44
C SER A 116 3.89 2.37 4.66
N ASP A 117 4.17 1.94 5.90
CA ASP A 117 5.37 1.18 6.24
C ASP A 117 5.47 -0.15 5.47
N LYS A 118 4.34 -0.86 5.31
CA LYS A 118 4.34 -2.14 4.57
C LYS A 118 4.52 -1.94 3.07
N VAL A 119 3.95 -0.86 2.51
CA VAL A 119 4.16 -0.50 1.11
C VAL A 119 5.64 -0.19 0.86
N GLU A 120 6.26 0.64 1.69
CA GLU A 120 7.68 0.96 1.55
C GLU A 120 8.55 -0.30 1.66
N ARG A 121 8.28 -1.16 2.66
CA ARG A 121 9.01 -2.41 2.83
C ARG A 121 8.87 -3.34 1.62
N ALA A 122 7.67 -3.45 1.05
CA ALA A 122 7.44 -4.27 -0.14
C ALA A 122 8.20 -3.74 -1.36
N ILE A 123 8.22 -2.41 -1.58
CA ILE A 123 9.00 -1.78 -2.65
C ILE A 123 10.49 -2.09 -2.48
N GLN A 124 11.04 -1.85 -1.29
CA GLN A 124 12.45 -2.12 -0.99
C GLN A 124 12.82 -3.59 -1.24
N LEU A 125 11.94 -4.53 -0.89
CA LEU A 125 12.17 -5.95 -1.11
C LEU A 125 12.16 -6.32 -2.60
N LEU A 126 11.24 -5.75 -3.39
CA LEU A 126 11.23 -5.98 -4.83
C LEU A 126 12.48 -5.40 -5.50
N ASP A 127 12.88 -4.17 -5.16
CA ASP A 127 14.02 -3.47 -5.76
C ASP A 127 15.39 -4.11 -5.44
N ASN A 128 15.50 -4.78 -4.28
CA ASN A 128 16.73 -5.46 -3.88
C ASN A 128 16.86 -6.86 -4.50
N ASN A 129 15.76 -7.47 -4.92
CA ASN A 129 15.74 -8.85 -5.43
C ASN A 129 15.62 -8.94 -6.96
N TYR A 130 15.24 -7.87 -7.66
CA TYR A 130 15.06 -7.81 -9.11
C TYR A 130 15.63 -6.52 -9.72
#